data_AF-A0A1T4K3R3-F1
#
_entry.id   AF-A0A1T4K3R3-F1
#
_cell.length_a   1.000
_cell.length_b   1.000
_cell.length_c   1.000
_cell.angle_alpha   90.00
_cell.angle_beta   90.00
_cell.angle_gamma   90.00
#
_symmetry.space_group_name_H-M   'P 1'
#
loop_
_entity.id
_entity.type
_entity.pdbx_description
1 polymer ?
#
loop_
_entity_poly.entity_id
_entity_poly.type
_entity_poly.pdbx_seq_one_letter_code
_entity_poly.pdbx_strand_id
1 'polypeptide(L)'
;MPQEAKVIFSGNLEVPLSVKIPLTQPTGKIRVKQRNSFLEYGNPIAVRKTNIQKNMYVEWQIGYDLLATKENEDKTSICQTFCNNKGECKYAYELSELLFYSVKLGLCDEKTIKCLYDEIREFSEESLFDSVYSIARTKPLSKRINDLDFSEMNVSYPLVVREFSDGCAVEIVIREKQRAVGVQPMLYVCIPIVSLKADLMPVVGRTLKCKEFGLWEIGEKESRLVVELFKIFGMLSKKHQFDVLAILKMLFPKVEC
;
A
#
# COMPACT_ATOMS: atom_id res chain seq x y z
N MET A 1 14.36 16.02 -4.65
CA MET A 1 13.98 14.59 -4.75
C MET A 1 12.68 14.39 -4.01
N PRO A 2 11.76 13.54 -4.52
CA PRO A 2 10.61 13.09 -3.75
C PRO A 2 11.11 12.47 -2.43
N GLN A 3 10.35 12.63 -1.36
CA GLN A 3 10.66 11.93 -0.11
C GLN A 3 9.84 10.66 -0.16
N GLU A 4 10.46 9.55 0.15
CA GLU A 4 9.81 8.25 0.21
C GLU A 4 9.50 7.90 1.66
N ALA A 5 8.59 6.94 1.86
CA ALA A 5 8.46 6.33 3.17
C ALA A 5 9.75 5.58 3.51
N LYS A 6 10.14 5.59 4.79
CA LYS A 6 11.32 4.87 5.26
C LYS A 6 10.98 4.06 6.50
N VAL A 7 11.18 2.75 6.42
CA VAL A 7 11.12 1.85 7.57
C VAL A 7 12.34 2.11 8.46
N ILE A 8 12.11 2.23 9.76
CA ILE A 8 13.12 2.47 10.78
C ILE A 8 13.01 1.34 11.79
N PHE A 9 14.01 0.47 11.76
CA PHE A 9 14.22 -0.55 12.78
C PHE A 9 15.28 -0.06 13.77
N SER A 10 14.90 0.09 15.03
CA SER A 10 15.77 0.60 16.09
C SER A 10 16.13 -0.46 17.13
N GLY A 11 15.60 -1.68 17.01
CA GLY A 11 15.88 -2.79 17.91
C GLY A 11 15.20 -2.60 19.26
N ASN A 12 15.98 -2.49 20.34
CA ASN A 12 15.46 -2.51 21.72
C ASN A 12 15.09 -1.13 22.29
N LEU A 13 14.85 -0.12 21.44
CA LEU A 13 14.37 1.18 21.90
C LEU A 13 12.86 1.14 22.23
N GLU A 14 12.38 2.19 22.90
CA GLU A 14 10.96 2.37 23.25
C GLU A 14 10.02 2.25 22.04
N VAL A 15 10.49 2.68 20.86
CA VAL A 15 9.80 2.48 19.57
C VAL A 15 10.68 1.62 18.66
N PRO A 16 10.51 0.28 18.69
CA PRO A 16 11.44 -0.66 18.06
C PRO A 16 11.32 -0.72 16.52
N LEU A 17 10.12 -0.44 15.99
CA LEU A 17 9.83 -0.41 14.56
C LEU A 17 8.86 0.74 14.24
N SER A 18 9.17 1.53 13.23
CA SER A 18 8.33 2.64 12.77
C SER A 18 8.54 2.94 11.29
N VAL A 19 7.62 3.72 10.70
CA VAL A 19 7.74 4.25 9.35
C VAL A 19 7.71 5.76 9.39
N LYS A 20 8.72 6.41 8.81
CA LYS A 20 8.65 7.84 8.47
C LYS A 20 7.87 8.01 7.17
N ILE A 21 6.74 8.69 7.25
CA ILE A 21 5.81 8.90 6.14
C ILE A 21 5.82 10.38 5.74
N PRO A 22 6.21 10.74 4.51
CA PRO A 22 6.17 12.12 4.05
C PRO A 22 4.72 12.62 3.90
N LEU A 23 4.38 13.74 4.52
CA LEU A 23 2.99 14.22 4.55
C LEU A 23 2.72 15.37 3.58
N THR A 24 3.74 16.07 3.10
CA THR A 24 3.56 17.31 2.31
C THR A 24 3.76 17.14 0.81
N GLN A 25 3.55 15.94 0.26
CA GLN A 25 3.77 15.63 -1.17
C GLN A 25 2.45 15.24 -1.86
N PRO A 26 1.77 16.18 -2.53
CA PRO A 26 0.41 15.92 -3.05
C PRO A 26 0.37 15.01 -4.29
N THR A 27 1.49 14.83 -5.00
CA THR A 27 1.56 14.13 -6.30
C THR A 27 2.36 12.82 -6.24
N GLY A 28 2.71 12.35 -5.05
CA GLY A 28 3.51 11.15 -4.85
C GLY A 28 2.68 9.89 -4.63
N LYS A 29 3.41 8.80 -4.30
CA LYS A 29 2.88 7.51 -3.84
C LYS A 29 2.09 7.61 -2.52
N ILE A 30 2.35 8.67 -1.76
CA ILE A 30 1.79 8.94 -0.44
C ILE A 30 1.11 10.30 -0.51
N ARG A 31 -0.16 10.36 -0.13
CA ARG A 31 -1.00 11.55 -0.20
C ARG A 31 -1.82 11.68 1.07
N VAL A 32 -2.09 12.91 1.50
CA VAL A 32 -3.06 13.17 2.58
C VAL A 32 -4.40 13.52 1.97
N LYS A 33 -5.44 12.80 2.39
CA LYS A 33 -6.81 12.93 1.93
C LYS A 33 -7.76 13.12 3.11
N GLN A 34 -8.98 13.54 2.80
CA GLN A 34 -10.06 13.73 3.76
C GLN A 34 -11.35 13.05 3.28
N ARG A 35 -12.03 12.38 4.20
CA ARG A 35 -13.38 11.80 4.03
C ARG A 35 -14.05 11.65 5.38
N ASN A 36 -15.37 11.70 5.48
CA ASN A 36 -16.08 11.47 6.74
C ASN A 36 -16.37 9.98 6.99
N SER A 37 -16.43 9.19 5.93
CA SER A 37 -16.66 7.74 5.95
C SER A 37 -15.89 7.07 4.82
N PHE A 38 -15.61 5.78 4.94
CA PHE A 38 -15.00 4.98 3.87
C PHE A 38 -15.88 4.84 2.62
N LEU A 39 -17.19 5.07 2.77
CA LEU A 39 -18.14 5.10 1.67
C LEU A 39 -17.98 6.35 0.77
N GLU A 40 -17.30 7.38 1.28
CA GLU A 40 -17.08 8.62 0.56
C GLU A 40 -15.74 8.60 -0.20
N TYR A 41 -15.70 9.32 -1.32
CA TYR A 41 -14.46 9.55 -2.04
C TYR A 41 -13.51 10.44 -1.24
N GLY A 42 -12.25 10.01 -1.09
CA GLY A 42 -11.22 10.78 -0.42
C GLY A 42 -10.71 11.95 -1.24
N ASN A 43 -10.93 13.17 -0.76
CA ASN A 43 -10.49 14.39 -1.43
C ASN A 43 -9.06 14.77 -1.03
N PRO A 44 -8.15 15.09 -1.97
CA PRO A 44 -6.81 15.58 -1.65
C PRO A 44 -6.83 16.90 -0.88
N ILE A 45 -5.93 17.06 0.10
CA ILE A 45 -5.85 18.26 0.95
C ILE A 45 -4.50 18.96 0.82
N ALA A 46 -4.53 20.30 0.76
CA ALA A 46 -3.34 21.14 0.86
C ALA A 46 -2.89 21.31 2.33
N VAL A 47 -2.26 20.28 2.90
CA VAL A 47 -1.88 20.18 4.34
C VAL A 47 -1.00 21.30 4.91
N ARG A 48 -0.36 22.11 4.05
CA ARG A 48 0.42 23.29 4.47
C ARG A 48 -0.45 24.55 4.64
N LYS A 49 -1.69 24.51 4.17
CA LYS A 49 -2.66 25.62 4.20
C LYS A 49 -3.91 25.29 5.03
N THR A 50 -4.15 24.00 5.29
CA THR A 50 -5.32 23.52 6.03
C THR A 50 -4.88 22.86 7.32
N ASN A 51 -5.55 23.17 8.43
CA ASN A 51 -5.31 22.48 9.70
C ASN A 51 -5.68 21.01 9.57
N ILE A 52 -4.83 20.13 10.08
CA ILE A 52 -5.09 18.69 10.10
C ILE A 52 -6.30 18.39 10.99
N GLN A 53 -7.25 17.65 10.44
CA GLN A 53 -8.49 17.23 11.11
C GLN A 53 -8.48 15.71 11.33
N LYS A 54 -9.28 15.23 12.29
CA LYS A 54 -9.32 13.80 12.65
C LYS A 54 -9.85 12.89 11.53
N ASN A 55 -10.65 13.43 10.61
CA ASN A 55 -11.19 12.72 9.44
C ASN A 55 -10.22 12.74 8.24
N MET A 56 -8.99 13.22 8.43
CA MET A 56 -7.94 13.09 7.42
C MET A 56 -7.20 11.77 7.61
N TYR A 57 -6.61 11.29 6.52
CA TYR A 57 -5.86 10.05 6.49
C TYR A 57 -4.73 10.14 5.46
N VAL A 58 -3.70 9.31 5.66
CA VAL A 58 -2.68 9.04 4.64
C VAL A 58 -3.19 7.94 3.74
N GLU A 59 -3.26 8.21 2.45
CA GLU A 59 -3.38 7.20 1.41
C GLU A 59 -1.98 6.89 0.89
N TRP A 60 -1.51 5.67 1.10
CA TRP A 60 -0.21 5.21 0.65
C TRP A 60 -0.40 4.05 -0.31
N GLN A 61 0.03 4.25 -1.56
CA GLN A 61 0.13 3.17 -2.55
C GLN A 61 1.35 2.29 -2.24
N ILE A 62 1.36 1.64 -1.09
CA ILE A 62 2.49 0.85 -0.57
C ILE A 62 2.95 -0.22 -1.58
N GLY A 63 4.25 -0.48 -1.63
CA GLY A 63 4.88 -1.56 -2.39
C GLY A 63 5.53 -2.59 -1.47
N TYR A 64 6.06 -3.65 -2.07
CA TYR A 64 6.74 -4.74 -1.35
C TYR A 64 8.15 -5.02 -1.90
N ASP A 65 8.51 -4.46 -3.05
CA ASP A 65 9.82 -4.65 -3.68
C ASP A 65 10.29 -3.40 -4.42
N LEU A 66 11.54 -3.45 -4.87
CA LEU A 66 12.11 -2.51 -5.84
C LEU A 66 13.26 -3.16 -6.61
N LEU A 67 13.64 -2.60 -7.77
CA LEU A 67 14.70 -3.17 -8.61
C LEU A 67 16.06 -3.15 -7.91
N ALA A 68 16.78 -4.27 -7.92
CA ALA A 68 18.10 -4.38 -7.34
C ALA A 68 19.13 -3.64 -8.21
N THR A 69 19.32 -2.35 -7.92
CA THR A 69 20.28 -1.46 -8.58
C THR A 69 21.06 -0.70 -7.52
N LYS A 70 22.23 -0.18 -7.90
CA LYS A 70 23.07 0.63 -7.00
C LYS A 70 22.36 1.87 -6.44
N GLU A 71 21.45 2.49 -7.20
CA GLU A 71 20.66 3.64 -6.72
C GLU A 71 19.67 3.26 -5.62
N ASN A 72 19.21 2.01 -5.64
CA ASN A 72 18.17 1.51 -4.74
C ASN A 72 18.71 0.75 -3.54
N GLU A 73 20.00 0.40 -3.52
CA GLU A 73 20.65 -0.34 -2.44
C GLU A 73 20.47 0.36 -1.08
N ASP A 74 20.63 1.69 -1.05
CA ASP A 74 20.47 2.50 0.17
C ASP A 74 19.00 2.75 0.57
N LYS A 75 18.02 2.34 -0.24
CA LYS A 75 16.59 2.55 0.03
C LYS A 75 15.97 1.48 0.92
N THR A 76 16.61 0.33 1.04
CA THR A 76 16.18 -0.79 1.88
C THR A 76 17.27 -1.10 2.92
N SER A 77 16.88 -1.61 4.08
CA SER A 77 17.84 -2.18 5.03
C SER A 77 18.02 -3.69 4.87
N ILE A 78 17.35 -4.31 3.89
CA ILE A 78 17.43 -5.74 3.57
C ILE A 78 18.14 -5.91 2.22
N CYS A 79 19.43 -6.22 2.27
CA CYS A 79 20.26 -6.38 1.07
C CYS A 79 20.08 -7.73 0.35
N GLN A 80 19.32 -8.67 0.91
CA GLN A 80 19.02 -9.93 0.22
C GLN A 80 18.14 -9.68 -1.01
N THR A 81 18.46 -10.39 -2.10
CA THR A 81 17.74 -10.27 -3.37
C THR A 81 16.92 -11.51 -3.68
N PHE A 82 15.85 -11.34 -4.45
CA PHE A 82 15.05 -12.42 -5.02
C PHE A 82 14.73 -12.13 -6.50
N CYS A 83 14.30 -13.15 -7.24
CA CYS A 83 13.80 -12.99 -8.60
C CYS A 83 12.28 -12.85 -8.60
N ASN A 84 11.75 -11.80 -9.22
CA ASN A 84 10.31 -11.64 -9.41
C ASN A 84 9.79 -12.52 -10.57
N ASN A 85 8.48 -12.46 -10.83
CA ASN A 85 7.81 -13.21 -11.90
C ASN A 85 8.34 -12.92 -13.32
N LYS A 86 9.08 -11.82 -13.50
CA LYS A 86 9.74 -11.47 -14.78
C LYS A 86 11.19 -11.92 -14.85
N GLY A 87 11.71 -12.57 -13.81
CA GLY A 87 13.14 -12.91 -13.68
C GLY A 87 14.03 -11.71 -13.35
N GLU A 88 13.46 -10.57 -12.95
CA GLU A 88 14.22 -9.41 -12.53
C GLU A 88 14.69 -9.58 -11.08
N CYS A 89 15.94 -9.23 -10.81
CA CYS A 89 16.49 -9.19 -9.46
C CYS A 89 15.92 -7.99 -8.68
N LYS A 90 15.36 -8.24 -7.49
CA LYS A 90 14.67 -7.26 -6.66
C LYS A 90 15.20 -7.29 -5.22
N TYR A 91 15.15 -6.15 -4.54
CA TYR A 91 15.26 -6.09 -3.08
C TYR A 91 13.87 -6.11 -2.42
N ALA A 92 13.79 -6.65 -1.21
CA ALA A 92 12.65 -6.44 -0.32
C ALA A 92 12.57 -4.96 0.09
N TYR A 93 11.37 -4.38 0.08
CA TYR A 93 11.17 -2.95 0.35
C TYR A 93 9.82 -2.66 1.00
N GLU A 94 9.75 -1.60 1.80
CA GLU A 94 8.53 -1.10 2.45
C GLU A 94 7.77 -2.20 3.21
N LEU A 95 6.72 -2.77 2.61
CA LEU A 95 5.89 -3.79 3.25
C LEU A 95 6.71 -5.02 3.65
N SER A 96 7.68 -5.42 2.82
CA SER A 96 8.54 -6.58 3.10
C SER A 96 9.48 -6.33 4.28
N GLU A 97 9.99 -5.12 4.42
CA GLU A 97 10.82 -4.73 5.57
C GLU A 97 9.98 -4.72 6.86
N LEU A 98 8.76 -4.19 6.79
CA LEU A 98 7.81 -4.22 7.90
C LEU A 98 7.55 -5.65 8.38
N LEU A 99 7.29 -6.58 7.45
CA LEU A 99 7.03 -7.98 7.82
C LEU A 99 8.27 -8.62 8.46
N PHE A 100 9.44 -8.47 7.83
CA PHE A 100 10.69 -9.02 8.32
C PHE A 100 11.02 -8.56 9.74
N TYR A 101 10.94 -7.25 10.00
CA TYR A 101 11.23 -6.71 11.33
C TYR A 101 10.13 -7.01 12.35
N SER A 102 8.87 -7.12 11.92
CA SER A 102 7.78 -7.57 12.82
C SER A 102 8.03 -8.99 13.34
N VAL A 103 8.50 -9.90 12.48
CA VAL A 103 8.89 -11.25 12.90
C VAL A 103 10.11 -11.23 13.80
N LYS A 104 11.13 -10.44 13.44
CA LYS A 104 12.36 -10.30 14.24
C LYS A 104 12.10 -9.77 15.66
N LEU A 105 11.06 -8.94 15.83
CA LEU A 105 10.63 -8.41 17.12
C LEU A 105 9.65 -9.31 17.88
N GLY A 106 9.23 -10.43 17.29
CA GLY A 106 8.21 -11.30 17.89
C GLY A 106 6.79 -10.73 17.84
N LEU A 107 6.54 -9.67 17.07
CA LEU A 107 5.19 -9.13 16.81
C LEU A 107 4.37 -10.01 15.85
N CYS A 108 5.04 -10.93 15.16
CA CYS A 108 4.48 -11.97 14.31
C CYS A 108 5.34 -13.22 14.45
N ASP A 109 4.76 -14.40 14.60
CA ASP A 109 5.52 -15.64 14.74
C ASP A 109 5.77 -16.32 13.37
N GLU A 110 6.76 -17.22 13.33
CA GLU A 110 7.09 -17.98 12.11
C GLU A 110 5.91 -18.85 11.64
N LYS A 111 5.05 -19.32 12.56
CA LYS A 111 3.85 -20.10 12.24
C LYS A 111 2.85 -19.29 11.43
N THR A 112 2.63 -18.03 11.79
CA THR A 112 1.75 -17.10 11.05
C THR A 112 2.28 -16.88 9.64
N ILE A 113 3.61 -16.73 9.48
CA ILE A 113 4.24 -16.61 8.15
C ILE A 113 4.05 -17.89 7.32
N LYS A 114 4.20 -19.07 7.93
CA LYS A 114 3.96 -20.35 7.27
C LYS A 114 2.51 -20.46 6.79
N CYS A 115 1.53 -20.18 7.66
CA CYS A 115 0.12 -20.17 7.29
C CYS A 115 -0.17 -19.15 6.16
N LEU A 116 0.37 -17.94 6.25
CA LEU A 116 0.26 -16.92 5.20
C LEU A 116 0.79 -17.43 3.85
N TYR A 117 1.97 -18.05 3.85
CA TYR A 117 2.58 -18.60 2.64
C TYR A 117 1.71 -19.70 2.03
N ASP A 118 1.25 -20.66 2.84
CA ASP A 118 0.40 -21.75 2.37
C ASP A 118 -0.93 -21.21 1.83
N GLU A 119 -1.58 -20.27 2.52
CA GLU A 119 -2.82 -19.64 2.05
C GLU A 119 -2.65 -18.94 0.69
N ILE A 120 -1.61 -18.12 0.53
CA ILE A 120 -1.38 -17.40 -0.74
C ILE A 120 -1.13 -18.38 -1.89
N ARG A 121 -0.42 -19.48 -1.63
CA ARG A 121 -0.12 -20.50 -2.65
C ARG A 121 -1.38 -21.16 -3.19
N GLU A 122 -2.39 -21.36 -2.35
CA GLU A 122 -3.63 -22.04 -2.73
C GLU A 122 -4.65 -21.14 -3.46
N PHE A 123 -4.40 -19.83 -3.62
CA PHE A 123 -5.33 -18.97 -4.37
C PHE A 123 -5.41 -19.38 -5.85
N SER A 124 -6.63 -19.71 -6.31
CA SER A 124 -6.90 -20.04 -7.71
C SER A 124 -6.86 -18.79 -8.58
N GLU A 125 -6.48 -18.94 -9.86
CA GLU A 125 -6.39 -17.83 -10.81
C GLU A 125 -7.70 -17.08 -11.02
N GLU A 126 -8.82 -17.82 -11.01
CA GLU A 126 -10.16 -17.28 -11.20
C GLU A 126 -10.61 -16.38 -10.04
N SER A 127 -9.99 -16.53 -8.87
CA SER A 127 -10.29 -15.73 -7.67
C SER A 127 -9.47 -14.45 -7.56
N LEU A 128 -8.49 -14.25 -8.45
CA LEU A 128 -7.60 -13.08 -8.41
C LEU A 128 -8.30 -11.83 -8.94
N PHE A 129 -7.93 -10.66 -8.41
CA PHE A 129 -8.62 -9.40 -8.74
C PHE A 129 -8.53 -9.03 -10.22
N ASP A 130 -7.43 -9.34 -10.91
CA ASP A 130 -7.30 -9.08 -12.35
C ASP A 130 -8.06 -10.07 -13.25
N SER A 131 -8.58 -11.16 -12.67
CA SER A 131 -9.51 -12.10 -13.31
C SER A 131 -10.97 -11.79 -12.98
N VAL A 132 -11.26 -11.41 -11.73
CA VAL A 132 -12.63 -11.19 -11.23
C VAL A 132 -13.22 -9.85 -11.72
N TYR A 133 -12.39 -8.81 -11.81
CA TYR A 133 -12.86 -7.47 -12.12
C TYR A 133 -12.53 -7.02 -13.55
N SER A 134 -13.44 -6.27 -14.14
CA SER A 134 -13.26 -5.64 -15.45
C SER A 134 -13.73 -4.19 -15.44
N ILE A 135 -13.22 -3.39 -16.36
CA ILE A 135 -13.63 -1.99 -16.57
C ILE A 135 -14.75 -2.00 -17.61
N ALA A 136 -15.90 -1.43 -17.25
CA ALA A 136 -17.09 -1.43 -18.09
C ALA A 136 -17.41 -0.04 -18.63
N ARG A 137 -18.11 0.01 -19.77
CA ARG A 137 -18.67 1.23 -20.36
C ARG A 137 -20.18 1.12 -20.46
N THR A 138 -20.89 2.21 -20.21
CA THR A 138 -22.33 2.27 -20.44
C THR A 138 -22.65 2.29 -21.93
N LYS A 139 -23.91 2.00 -22.28
CA LYS A 139 -24.40 2.26 -23.64
C LYS A 139 -24.27 3.75 -23.98
N PRO A 140 -23.97 4.09 -25.25
CA PRO A 140 -23.86 5.48 -25.68
C PRO A 140 -25.23 6.18 -25.66
N LEU A 141 -25.24 7.42 -25.19
CA LEU A 141 -26.38 8.33 -25.22
C LEU A 141 -26.04 9.53 -26.11
N SER A 142 -26.95 9.89 -27.02
CA SER A 142 -26.76 11.10 -27.84
C SER A 142 -26.85 12.34 -26.96
N LYS A 143 -25.89 13.26 -27.12
CA LYS A 143 -25.80 14.50 -26.36
C LYS A 143 -25.29 15.63 -27.24
N ARG A 144 -26.02 16.73 -27.27
CA ARG A 144 -25.62 17.95 -27.98
C ARG A 144 -24.93 18.91 -27.02
N ILE A 145 -23.74 19.39 -27.38
CA ILE A 145 -22.94 20.37 -26.61
C ILE A 145 -22.42 21.42 -27.60
N ASN A 146 -22.75 22.69 -27.38
CA ASN A 146 -22.36 23.81 -28.26
C ASN A 146 -22.61 23.52 -29.75
N ASP A 147 -23.82 23.07 -30.08
CA ASP A 147 -24.25 22.75 -31.45
C ASP A 147 -23.52 21.60 -32.16
N LEU A 148 -22.79 20.78 -31.41
CA LEU A 148 -22.17 19.54 -31.90
C LEU A 148 -22.80 18.32 -31.21
N ASP A 149 -23.00 17.25 -31.99
CA ASP A 149 -23.54 15.99 -31.50
C ASP A 149 -22.42 15.04 -31.04
N PHE A 150 -22.59 14.47 -29.85
CA PHE A 150 -21.66 13.54 -29.20
C PHE A 150 -22.38 12.27 -28.74
N SER A 151 -21.60 11.20 -28.57
CA SER A 151 -22.02 9.97 -27.89
C SER A 151 -21.43 9.94 -26.48
N GLU A 152 -22.23 10.34 -25.49
CA GLU A 152 -21.84 10.28 -24.08
C GLU A 152 -21.88 8.84 -23.56
N MET A 153 -20.82 8.45 -22.86
CA MET A 153 -20.68 7.16 -22.18
C MET A 153 -19.96 7.37 -20.85
N ASN A 154 -20.30 6.59 -19.83
CA ASN A 154 -19.56 6.54 -18.58
C ASN A 154 -18.63 5.33 -18.56
N VAL A 155 -17.43 5.52 -18.01
CA VAL A 155 -16.48 4.43 -17.72
C VAL A 155 -16.52 4.15 -16.22
N SER A 156 -16.78 2.89 -15.85
CA SER A 156 -16.86 2.46 -14.47
C SER A 156 -15.60 1.72 -14.06
N TYR A 157 -14.94 2.24 -13.02
CA TYR A 157 -13.76 1.63 -12.41
C TYR A 157 -14.14 0.96 -11.09
N PRO A 158 -14.03 -0.38 -10.98
CA PRO A 158 -14.26 -1.06 -9.71
C PRO A 158 -13.30 -0.59 -8.61
N LEU A 159 -13.86 -0.38 -7.42
CA LEU A 159 -13.15 -0.10 -6.17
C LEU A 159 -13.61 -1.12 -5.14
N VAL A 160 -12.66 -1.79 -4.50
CA VAL A 160 -12.92 -2.72 -3.40
C VAL A 160 -12.27 -2.17 -2.14
N VAL A 161 -13.04 -2.12 -1.05
CA VAL A 161 -12.58 -1.57 0.23
C VAL A 161 -12.68 -2.64 1.31
N ARG A 162 -11.63 -2.81 2.09
CA ARG A 162 -11.63 -3.60 3.33
C ARG A 162 -11.21 -2.72 4.49
N GLU A 163 -12.09 -2.57 5.47
CA GLU A 163 -11.77 -1.86 6.71
C GLU A 163 -11.19 -2.80 7.77
N PHE A 164 -10.37 -2.23 8.64
CA PHE A 164 -9.80 -2.87 9.82
C PHE A 164 -10.34 -2.16 11.08
N SER A 165 -10.36 -2.86 12.21
CA SER A 165 -11.02 -2.42 13.45
C SER A 165 -10.46 -1.13 14.07
N ASP A 166 -9.35 -0.62 13.56
CA ASP A 166 -8.62 0.54 14.05
C ASP A 166 -8.76 1.79 13.17
N GLY A 167 -9.63 1.72 12.15
CA GLY A 167 -9.83 2.79 11.17
C GLY A 167 -8.82 2.77 10.03
N CYS A 168 -7.84 1.86 10.03
CA CYS A 168 -7.09 1.59 8.81
C CYS A 168 -8.02 0.93 7.79
N ALA A 169 -7.76 1.18 6.52
CA ALA A 169 -8.49 0.53 5.43
C ALA A 169 -7.54 0.21 4.27
N VAL A 170 -7.94 -0.74 3.44
CA VAL A 170 -7.29 -1.02 2.16
C VAL A 170 -8.27 -0.73 1.05
N GLU A 171 -7.80 0.02 0.06
CA GLU A 171 -8.53 0.30 -1.18
C GLU A 171 -7.81 -0.36 -2.35
N ILE A 172 -8.53 -1.14 -3.14
CA ILE A 172 -8.02 -1.75 -4.36
C ILE A 172 -8.78 -1.13 -5.53
N VAL A 173 -8.07 -0.33 -6.33
CA VAL A 173 -8.64 0.34 -7.50
C VAL A 173 -8.22 -0.41 -8.75
N ILE A 174 -9.19 -0.85 -9.55
CA ILE A 174 -8.92 -1.51 -10.82
C ILE A 174 -8.70 -0.46 -11.90
N ARG A 175 -7.55 -0.49 -12.58
CA ARG A 175 -7.18 0.43 -13.67
C ARG A 175 -6.71 -0.33 -14.90
N GLU A 176 -6.63 0.33 -16.04
CA GLU A 176 -6.03 -0.24 -17.25
C GLU A 176 -4.52 -0.44 -17.05
N LYS A 177 -3.99 -1.57 -17.53
CA LYS A 177 -2.53 -1.77 -17.62
C LYS A 177 -1.92 -0.72 -18.55
N GLN A 178 -0.85 -0.07 -18.10
CA GLN A 178 -0.08 0.82 -18.97
C GLN A 178 0.71 -0.03 -19.97
N ARG A 179 0.44 0.13 -21.26
CA ARG A 179 1.14 -0.54 -22.38
C ARG A 179 0.97 -2.08 -22.43
N ALA A 180 -0.10 -2.62 -21.84
CA ALA A 180 -0.45 -4.04 -21.97
C ALA A 180 -1.97 -4.23 -21.96
N VAL A 181 -2.44 -5.40 -22.39
CA VAL A 181 -3.87 -5.76 -22.35
C VAL A 181 -4.27 -6.19 -20.94
N GLY A 182 -5.49 -5.83 -20.56
CA GLY A 182 -6.11 -6.21 -19.29
C GLY A 182 -6.07 -5.11 -18.24
N VAL A 183 -6.50 -5.46 -17.03
CA VAL A 183 -6.56 -4.55 -15.89
C VAL A 183 -5.39 -4.78 -14.93
N GLN A 184 -5.12 -3.79 -14.08
CA GLN A 184 -4.15 -3.83 -13.00
C GLN A 184 -4.82 -3.33 -11.72
N PRO A 185 -4.92 -4.18 -10.70
CA PRO A 185 -5.34 -3.76 -9.36
C PRO A 185 -4.23 -2.94 -8.69
N MET A 186 -4.58 -1.76 -8.20
CA MET A 186 -3.69 -0.89 -7.44
C MET A 186 -4.13 -0.87 -5.98
N LEU A 187 -3.24 -1.31 -5.08
CA LEU A 187 -3.49 -1.34 -3.64
C LEU A 187 -3.05 -0.04 -2.98
N TYR A 188 -3.91 0.51 -2.13
CA TYR A 188 -3.62 1.65 -1.26
C TYR A 188 -3.97 1.28 0.19
N VAL A 189 -3.03 1.48 1.10
CA VAL A 189 -3.30 1.45 2.54
C VAL A 189 -3.68 2.85 3.00
N CYS A 190 -4.80 2.96 3.69
CA CYS A 190 -5.35 4.17 4.25
C CYS A 190 -5.10 4.16 5.76
N ILE A 191 -4.23 5.05 6.24
CA ILE A 191 -3.83 5.14 7.65
C ILE A 191 -4.45 6.41 8.24
N PRO A 192 -5.29 6.32 9.30
CA PRO A 192 -5.84 7.50 9.96
C PRO A 192 -4.73 8.46 10.37
N ILE A 193 -4.92 9.77 10.12
CA ILE A 193 -3.88 10.75 10.44
C ILE A 193 -3.59 10.79 11.95
N VAL A 194 -4.59 10.43 12.77
CA VAL A 194 -4.48 10.32 14.23
C VAL A 194 -3.54 9.22 14.69
N SER A 195 -3.25 8.24 13.83
CA SER A 195 -2.29 7.17 14.09
C SER A 195 -0.83 7.61 13.91
N LEU A 196 -0.60 8.85 13.45
CA LEU A 196 0.74 9.39 13.20
C LEU A 196 1.14 10.40 14.28
N LYS A 197 2.42 10.35 14.68
CA LYS A 197 3.07 11.38 15.50
C LYS A 197 3.97 12.25 14.63
N ALA A 198 4.14 13.52 14.93
CA ALA A 198 5.12 14.38 14.24
C ALA A 198 5.99 15.09 15.28
N ASP A 199 7.31 14.83 15.27
CA ASP A 199 8.29 15.42 16.19
C ASP A 199 7.80 15.46 17.66
N LEU A 200 7.27 14.32 18.16
CA LEU A 200 6.69 14.11 19.50
C LEU A 200 5.38 14.87 19.80
N MET A 201 4.79 15.57 18.82
CA MET A 201 3.48 16.22 18.95
C MET A 201 2.42 15.53 18.07
N PRO A 202 1.12 15.60 18.46
CA PRO A 202 0.04 15.22 17.57
C PRO A 202 0.08 16.06 16.27
N VAL A 203 -0.20 15.41 15.15
CA VAL A 203 -0.35 16.08 13.85
C VAL A 203 -1.63 16.92 13.76
N VAL A 204 -2.66 16.55 14.53
CA VAL A 204 -4.00 17.18 14.50
C VAL A 204 -4.01 18.58 15.10
N GLY A 205 -4.76 19.49 14.48
CA GLY A 205 -5.03 20.83 15.00
C GLY A 205 -4.09 21.93 14.49
N ARG A 206 -3.15 21.60 13.59
CA ARG A 206 -2.22 22.56 12.99
C ARG A 206 -2.00 22.28 11.50
N THR A 207 -1.38 23.23 10.80
CA THR A 207 -0.83 23.01 9.47
C THR A 207 0.51 22.26 9.54
N LEU A 208 0.87 21.58 8.46
CA LEU A 208 2.17 20.91 8.35
C LEU A 208 3.25 21.85 7.79
N LYS A 209 4.47 21.73 8.29
CA LYS A 209 5.68 22.40 7.80
C LYS A 209 6.13 21.77 6.49
N CYS A 210 6.96 22.50 5.75
CA CYS A 210 7.56 21.97 4.52
C CYS A 210 8.36 20.70 4.83
N LYS A 211 8.22 19.65 4.00
CA LYS A 211 8.99 18.41 4.12
C LYS A 211 8.77 17.65 5.43
N GLU A 212 7.64 17.91 6.10
CA GLU A 212 7.31 17.26 7.37
C GLU A 212 6.91 15.79 7.17
N PHE A 213 7.30 14.96 8.14
CA PHE A 213 7.00 13.54 8.19
C PHE A 213 6.10 13.22 9.39
N GLY A 214 5.20 12.27 9.19
CA GLY A 214 4.54 11.54 10.28
C GLY A 214 5.33 10.27 10.60
N LEU A 215 5.36 9.90 11.87
CA LEU A 215 5.89 8.64 12.36
C LEU A 215 4.72 7.71 12.63
N TRP A 216 4.68 6.58 11.93
CA TRP A 216 3.75 5.49 12.18
C TRP A 216 4.48 4.40 12.96
N GLU A 217 4.10 4.18 14.21
CA GLU A 217 4.71 3.16 15.08
C GLU A 217 4.07 1.80 14.82
N ILE A 218 4.89 0.75 14.78
CA ILE A 218 4.44 -0.60 14.42
C ILE A 218 4.47 -1.48 15.67
N GLY A 219 3.29 -1.78 16.20
CA GLY A 219 3.10 -2.76 17.27
C GLY A 219 2.47 -4.07 16.76
N GLU A 220 1.95 -4.89 17.66
CA GLU A 220 1.26 -6.14 17.31
C GLU A 220 0.09 -5.90 16.33
N LYS A 221 -0.63 -4.80 16.51
CA LYS A 221 -1.81 -4.48 15.73
C LYS A 221 -1.45 -4.15 14.28
N GLU A 222 -0.44 -3.31 14.08
CA GLU A 222 0.07 -2.93 12.77
C GLU A 222 0.79 -4.12 12.10
N SER A 223 1.47 -4.96 12.87
CA SER A 223 2.04 -6.24 12.40
C SER A 223 0.97 -7.16 11.78
N ARG A 224 -0.21 -7.27 12.41
CA ARG A 224 -1.35 -8.02 11.82
C ARG A 224 -1.83 -7.40 10.50
N LEU A 225 -1.89 -6.08 10.42
CA LEU A 225 -2.22 -5.39 9.15
C LEU A 225 -1.17 -5.68 8.07
N VAL A 226 0.12 -5.71 8.41
CA VAL A 226 1.21 -6.05 7.48
C VAL A 226 1.05 -7.47 6.91
N VAL A 227 0.70 -8.45 7.75
CA VAL A 227 0.39 -9.83 7.31
C VAL A 227 -0.81 -9.85 6.36
N GLU A 228 -1.89 -9.14 6.71
CA GLU A 228 -3.09 -9.03 5.86
C GLU A 228 -2.80 -8.36 4.52
N LEU A 229 -1.94 -7.33 4.49
CA LEU A 229 -1.52 -6.67 3.26
C LEU A 229 -0.76 -7.61 2.33
N PHE A 230 0.13 -8.45 2.86
CA PHE A 230 0.80 -9.49 2.07
C PHE A 230 -0.20 -10.48 1.47
N LYS A 231 -1.18 -10.91 2.26
CA LYS A 231 -2.26 -11.79 1.80
C LYS A 231 -3.04 -11.16 0.66
N ILE A 232 -3.41 -9.87 0.81
CA ILE A 232 -4.14 -9.12 -0.23
C ILE A 232 -3.29 -8.96 -1.49
N PHE A 233 -1.99 -8.64 -1.38
CA PHE A 233 -1.10 -8.61 -2.53
C PHE A 233 -1.09 -9.93 -3.29
N GLY A 234 -1.06 -11.06 -2.57
CA GLY A 234 -1.17 -12.39 -3.15
C GLY A 234 -2.45 -12.64 -3.96
N MET A 235 -3.53 -11.90 -3.68
CA MET A 235 -4.81 -11.99 -4.39
C MET A 235 -4.91 -11.07 -5.62
N LEU A 236 -3.97 -10.12 -5.80
CA LEU A 236 -4.16 -9.08 -6.83
C LEU A 236 -3.98 -9.61 -8.26
N SER A 237 -3.00 -10.47 -8.51
CA SER A 237 -2.73 -11.07 -9.82
C SER A 237 -1.75 -12.22 -9.69
N LYS A 238 -1.62 -13.06 -10.73
CA LYS A 238 -0.62 -14.14 -10.75
C LYS A 238 0.80 -13.64 -10.54
N LYS A 239 1.10 -12.47 -11.12
CA LYS A 239 2.40 -11.82 -10.96
C LYS A 239 2.64 -11.46 -9.48
N HIS A 240 1.68 -10.79 -8.84
CA HIS A 240 1.80 -10.42 -7.43
C HIS A 240 1.88 -11.66 -6.53
N GLN A 241 1.07 -12.69 -6.78
CA GLN A 241 1.10 -13.97 -6.09
C GLN A 241 2.51 -14.59 -6.11
N PHE A 242 3.12 -14.69 -7.31
CA PHE A 242 4.48 -15.20 -7.44
C PHE A 242 5.49 -14.34 -6.67
N ASP A 243 5.45 -13.02 -6.87
CA ASP A 243 6.41 -12.09 -6.29
C ASP A 243 6.40 -12.17 -4.74
N VAL A 244 5.21 -12.16 -4.12
CA VAL A 244 5.12 -12.23 -2.64
C VAL A 244 5.54 -13.59 -2.09
N LEU A 245 5.22 -14.70 -2.78
CA LEU A 245 5.69 -16.02 -2.36
C LEU A 245 7.22 -16.13 -2.45
N ALA A 246 7.83 -15.56 -3.49
CA ALA A 246 9.28 -15.51 -3.63
C ALA A 246 9.94 -14.68 -2.51
N ILE A 247 9.34 -13.55 -2.13
CA ILE A 247 9.79 -12.73 -1.00
C ILE A 247 9.69 -13.51 0.32
N LEU A 248 8.56 -14.15 0.58
CA LEU A 248 8.36 -14.93 1.81
C LEU A 248 9.39 -16.04 1.96
N LYS A 249 9.70 -16.77 0.87
CA LYS A 249 10.77 -17.78 0.86
C LYS A 249 12.15 -17.18 1.14
N MET A 250 12.46 -16.06 0.50
CA MET A 250 13.76 -15.41 0.64
C MET A 250 13.97 -14.88 2.08
N LEU A 251 12.95 -14.24 2.65
CA LEU A 251 13.02 -13.68 4.00
C LEU A 251 12.92 -14.76 5.10
N PHE A 252 12.15 -15.82 4.85
CA PHE A 252 11.84 -16.86 5.82
C PHE A 252 11.99 -18.26 5.22
N PRO A 253 13.21 -18.78 5.05
CA PRO A 253 13.46 -20.02 4.30
C PRO A 253 12.73 -21.28 4.84
N LYS A 254 12.32 -21.28 6.11
CA LYS A 254 11.58 -22.39 6.73
C LYS A 254 10.11 -22.48 6.34
N VAL A 255 9.57 -21.53 5.57
CA VAL A 255 8.15 -21.54 5.17
C VAL A 255 7.80 -22.67 4.21
N GLU A 256 8.78 -23.39 3.65
CA GLU A 256 8.55 -24.58 2.83
C GLU A 256 8.69 -25.90 3.59
N CYS A 257 9.18 -25.86 4.84
CA CYS A 257 9.37 -27.03 5.68
C CYS A 257 8.08 -27.50 6.35
#